data_AF-E9M2L1-F1
#
_entry.id   AF-E9M2L1-F1
#
_cell.length_a   1.000
_cell.length_b   1.000
_cell.length_c   1.000
_cell.angle_alpha   90.00
_cell.angle_beta   90.00
_cell.angle_gamma   90.00
#
_symmetry.space_group_name_H-M   'P 1'
#
loop_
_entity.id
_entity.type
_entity.pdbx_description
1 polymer ?
#
loop_
_entity_poly.entity_id
_entity_poly.type
_entity_poly.pdbx_seq_one_letter_code
_entity_poly.pdbx_strand_id
1 'polypeptide(L)'
;IMGETNEQSAKKAKRALDKGMTVIFCTGETLDERKANNTMEVNIAQLEALKKEIGESKKLWENVVIAYEPVWSIGTGVVATPEQAEEVHVGLRKWFAEKVCAEGAQHIRIIYGGSANGSNCEKLGQCPNIDGFLVGGA
;
A
#
# COMPACT_ATOMS: atom_id res chain seq x y z
N ILE A 1 -9.67 -12.68 -5.47
CA ILE A 1 -9.74 -14.15 -5.67
C ILE A 1 -10.56 -14.82 -4.56
N MET A 2 -10.16 -14.74 -3.29
CA MET A 2 -10.81 -15.48 -2.19
C MET A 2 -11.97 -14.75 -1.50
N GLY A 3 -12.45 -13.64 -2.06
CA GLY A 3 -13.60 -12.88 -1.52
C GLY A 3 -13.34 -12.16 -0.19
N GLU A 4 -12.09 -11.95 0.19
CA GLU A 4 -11.76 -11.16 1.39
C GLU A 4 -12.12 -9.68 1.16
N THR A 5 -12.92 -9.12 2.06
CA THR A 5 -13.42 -7.75 1.96
C THR A 5 -12.49 -6.75 2.65
N ASN A 6 -12.58 -5.46 2.30
CA ASN A 6 -11.82 -4.38 2.96
C ASN A 6 -11.99 -4.40 4.48
N GLU A 7 -13.21 -4.65 4.97
CA GLU A 7 -13.50 -4.73 6.41
C GLU A 7 -12.84 -5.96 7.06
N GLN A 8 -12.82 -7.10 6.39
CA GLN A 8 -12.15 -8.29 6.91
C GLN A 8 -10.64 -8.08 7.00
N SER A 9 -10.00 -7.54 5.96
CA SER A 9 -8.58 -7.19 5.97
C SER A 9 -8.25 -6.21 7.10
N ALA A 10 -9.06 -5.16 7.26
CA ALA A 10 -8.89 -4.14 8.29
C ALA A 10 -8.99 -4.72 9.71
N LYS A 11 -10.00 -5.57 9.98
CA LYS A 11 -10.18 -6.21 11.30
C LYS A 11 -9.05 -7.16 11.64
N LYS A 12 -8.54 -7.92 10.66
CA LYS A 12 -7.38 -8.79 10.85
C LYS A 12 -6.13 -7.99 11.21
N ALA A 13 -5.87 -6.92 10.45
CA ALA A 13 -4.76 -6.01 10.69
C ALA A 13 -4.85 -5.38 12.09
N LYS A 14 -5.98 -4.77 12.44
CA LYS A 14 -6.23 -4.19 13.77
C LYS A 14 -5.94 -5.21 14.87
N ARG A 15 -6.48 -6.43 14.77
CA ARG A 15 -6.28 -7.46 15.79
C ARG A 15 -4.82 -7.88 15.95
N ALA A 16 -4.05 -7.96 14.86
CA ALA A 16 -2.63 -8.25 14.92
C ALA A 16 -1.83 -7.10 15.56
N LEU A 17 -2.15 -5.85 15.19
CA LEU A 17 -1.54 -4.64 15.77
C LEU A 17 -1.83 -4.51 17.27
N ASP A 18 -3.07 -4.78 17.71
CA ASP A 18 -3.47 -4.80 19.13
C ASP A 18 -2.67 -5.84 19.95
N LYS A 19 -2.09 -6.84 19.28
CA LYS A 19 -1.19 -7.85 19.88
C LYS A 19 0.29 -7.54 19.71
N GLY A 20 0.63 -6.35 19.21
CA GLY A 20 2.01 -5.88 19.07
C GLY A 20 2.74 -6.43 17.85
N MET A 21 2.04 -6.99 16.87
CA MET A 21 2.66 -7.40 15.61
C MET A 21 2.83 -6.20 14.68
N THR A 22 3.85 -6.23 13.83
CA THR A 22 3.92 -5.38 12.64
C THR A 22 3.08 -6.02 11.52
N VAL A 23 2.28 -5.21 10.83
CA VAL A 23 1.42 -5.64 9.72
C VAL A 23 1.88 -5.02 8.42
N ILE A 24 2.12 -5.85 7.41
CA ILE A 24 2.20 -5.43 6.02
C ILE A 24 0.77 -5.45 5.48
N PHE A 25 0.21 -4.27 5.21
CA PHE A 25 -1.16 -4.10 4.73
C PHE A 25 -1.14 -3.82 3.23
N CYS A 26 -1.62 -4.79 2.45
CA CYS A 26 -1.62 -4.68 0.99
C CYS A 26 -2.81 -3.87 0.48
N THR A 27 -2.56 -3.01 -0.49
CA THR A 27 -3.58 -2.32 -1.28
C THR A 27 -3.28 -2.45 -2.77
N GLY A 28 -4.28 -2.33 -3.62
CA GLY A 28 -4.06 -2.37 -5.05
C GLY A 28 -5.37 -2.31 -5.84
N GLU A 29 -5.30 -1.67 -7.00
CA GLU A 29 -6.36 -1.63 -7.98
C GLU A 29 -6.13 -2.67 -9.09
N THR A 30 -7.23 -3.10 -9.70
CA THR A 30 -7.25 -3.94 -10.91
C THR A 30 -6.96 -3.12 -12.17
N LEU A 31 -6.68 -3.81 -13.28
CA LEU A 31 -6.44 -3.16 -14.57
C LEU A 31 -7.67 -2.34 -15.03
N ASP A 32 -8.88 -2.85 -14.79
CA ASP A 32 -10.11 -2.21 -15.22
C ASP A 32 -10.41 -0.97 -14.37
N GLU A 33 -10.19 -1.05 -13.06
CA GLU A 33 -10.28 0.11 -12.17
C GLU A 33 -9.25 1.19 -12.56
N ARG A 34 -8.02 0.80 -12.91
CA ARG A 34 -7.02 1.74 -13.41
C ARG A 34 -7.45 2.40 -14.72
N LYS A 35 -7.94 1.62 -15.70
CA LYS A 35 -8.45 2.14 -16.98
C LYS A 35 -9.67 3.06 -16.80
N ALA A 36 -10.44 2.85 -15.74
CA ALA A 36 -11.54 3.73 -15.35
C ALA A 36 -11.09 4.99 -14.60
N ASN A 37 -9.78 5.19 -14.39
CA ASN A 37 -9.18 6.26 -13.58
C ASN A 37 -9.53 6.20 -12.08
N ASN A 38 -9.83 5.01 -11.56
CA ASN A 38 -10.22 4.80 -10.17
C ASN A 38 -9.06 4.35 -9.27
N THR A 39 -7.80 4.41 -9.73
CA THR A 39 -6.62 3.92 -8.98
C THR A 39 -6.59 4.45 -7.55
N MET A 40 -6.65 5.77 -7.36
CA MET A 40 -6.58 6.35 -6.01
C MET A 40 -7.85 6.09 -5.20
N GLU A 41 -9.02 6.09 -5.83
CA GLU A 41 -10.29 5.82 -5.15
C GLU A 41 -10.29 4.43 -4.51
N VAL A 42 -9.88 3.41 -5.27
CA VAL A 42 -9.83 2.01 -4.80
C VAL A 42 -8.82 1.84 -3.67
N ASN A 43 -7.59 2.31 -3.85
CA ASN A 43 -6.54 2.18 -2.84
C ASN A 43 -6.89 2.95 -1.56
N ILE A 44 -7.48 4.14 -1.67
CA ILE A 44 -7.93 4.92 -0.51
C ILE A 44 -9.10 4.23 0.18
N ALA A 45 -10.07 3.65 -0.54
CA ALA A 45 -11.18 2.93 0.08
C ALA A 45 -10.72 1.72 0.90
N GLN A 46 -9.65 1.04 0.46
CA GLN A 46 -9.01 -0.04 1.21
C GLN A 46 -8.33 0.48 2.49
N LEU A 47 -7.59 1.60 2.41
CA LEU A 47 -6.95 2.22 3.58
C LEU A 47 -7.93 2.87 4.56
N GLU A 48 -9.04 3.44 4.08
CA GLU A 48 -10.10 4.01 4.92
C GLU A 48 -10.78 2.92 5.76
N ALA A 49 -10.92 1.70 5.24
CA ALA A 49 -11.40 0.57 6.04
C ALA A 49 -10.44 0.27 7.20
N LEU A 50 -9.12 0.28 6.95
CA LEU A 50 -8.11 0.12 8.00
C LEU A 50 -8.16 1.26 9.01
N LYS A 51 -8.24 2.52 8.54
CA LYS A 51 -8.36 3.71 9.38
C LYS A 51 -9.61 3.68 10.24
N LYS A 52 -10.75 3.20 9.73
CA LYS A 52 -11.97 3.03 10.52
C LYS A 52 -11.76 2.09 11.71
N GLU A 53 -10.98 1.03 11.52
CA GLU A 53 -10.67 0.05 12.57
C GLU A 53 -9.59 0.56 13.53
N ILE A 54 -8.51 1.17 13.05
CA ILE A 54 -7.39 1.66 13.89
C ILE A 54 -7.73 2.99 14.59
N GLY A 55 -8.51 3.84 13.95
CA GLY A 55 -8.73 5.23 14.34
C GLY A 55 -7.45 6.07 14.20
N GLU A 56 -7.27 7.00 15.13
CA GLU A 56 -6.13 7.93 15.18
C GLU A 56 -4.98 7.42 16.08
N SER A 57 -4.98 6.13 16.42
CA SER A 57 -3.96 5.54 17.30
C SER A 57 -2.58 5.53 16.63
N LYS A 58 -1.76 6.55 16.93
CA LYS A 58 -0.38 6.67 16.42
C LYS A 58 0.44 5.40 16.63
N LYS A 59 0.37 4.82 17.84
CA LYS A 59 1.10 3.59 18.22
C LYS A 59 0.77 2.38 17.32
N LEU A 60 -0.48 2.25 16.89
CA LEU A 60 -0.86 1.15 15.99
C LEU A 60 -0.36 1.43 14.58
N TRP A 61 -0.46 2.67 14.10
CA TRP A 61 0.05 3.07 12.78
C TRP A 61 1.58 2.96 12.66
N GLU A 62 2.34 3.15 13.73
CA GLU A 62 3.80 2.91 13.76
C GLU A 62 4.19 1.47 13.38
N ASN A 63 3.27 0.52 13.59
CA ASN A 63 3.46 -0.90 13.28
C ASN A 63 2.82 -1.31 11.94
N VAL A 64 2.42 -0.34 11.10
CA VAL A 64 1.90 -0.60 9.75
C VAL A 64 2.97 -0.31 8.70
N VAL A 65 3.11 -1.23 7.75
CA VAL A 65 3.78 -1.02 6.47
C VAL A 65 2.72 -1.14 5.39
N ILE A 66 2.58 -0.14 4.53
CA ILE A 66 1.66 -0.21 3.39
C ILE A 66 2.40 -0.88 2.24
N ALA A 67 1.83 -1.92 1.65
CA ALA A 67 2.35 -2.52 0.42
C ALA A 67 1.39 -2.17 -0.73
N TYR A 68 1.82 -1.27 -1.62
CA TYR A 68 1.08 -1.00 -2.84
C TYR A 68 1.43 -2.07 -3.89
N GLU A 69 0.44 -2.89 -4.24
CA GLU A 69 0.56 -3.96 -5.21
C GLU A 69 -0.50 -3.80 -6.31
N PRO A 70 -0.23 -3.03 -7.40
CA PRO A 70 -1.15 -2.96 -8.52
C PRO A 70 -1.46 -4.38 -9.01
N VAL A 71 -2.73 -4.79 -8.94
CA VAL A 71 -3.12 -6.20 -9.14
C VAL A 71 -2.72 -6.68 -10.54
N TRP A 72 -2.75 -5.78 -11.51
CA TRP A 72 -2.33 -6.01 -12.89
C TRP A 72 -0.82 -6.24 -13.06
N SER A 73 0.00 -5.95 -12.04
CA SER A 73 1.44 -6.23 -12.00
C SER A 73 1.81 -7.49 -11.20
N ILE A 74 0.84 -8.17 -10.58
CA ILE A 74 1.10 -9.35 -9.74
C ILE A 74 1.23 -10.60 -10.64
N GLY A 75 2.45 -11.11 -10.78
CA GLY A 75 2.72 -12.38 -11.48
C GLY A 75 2.51 -12.33 -13.01
N THR A 76 2.33 -11.15 -13.59
CA THR A 76 2.10 -10.96 -15.03
C THR A 76 3.39 -10.67 -15.80
N GLY A 77 4.49 -10.37 -15.10
CA GLY A 77 5.72 -9.84 -15.71
C GLY A 77 5.59 -8.38 -16.17
N VAL A 78 4.39 -7.79 -16.08
CA VAL A 78 4.18 -6.36 -16.29
C VAL A 78 4.50 -5.67 -14.98
N VAL A 79 5.44 -4.73 -15.02
CA VAL A 79 5.84 -3.91 -13.87
C VAL A 79 5.34 -2.48 -14.10
N ALA A 80 4.88 -1.82 -13.04
CA ALA A 80 4.63 -0.39 -13.10
C ALA A 80 5.92 0.36 -13.45
N THR A 81 5.82 1.43 -14.25
CA THR A 81 6.98 2.32 -14.41
C THR A 81 7.26 3.03 -13.08
N PRO A 82 8.49 3.50 -12.83
CA PRO A 82 8.81 4.28 -11.64
C PRO A 82 7.85 5.45 -11.41
N GLU A 83 7.45 6.14 -12.48
CA GLU A 83 6.53 7.27 -12.41
C GLU A 83 5.12 6.84 -11.97
N GLN A 84 4.65 5.69 -12.46
CA GLN A 84 3.33 5.15 -12.10
C GLN A 84 3.28 4.70 -10.63
N ALA A 85 4.34 4.03 -10.16
CA ALA A 85 4.45 3.62 -8.76
C ALA A 85 4.57 4.85 -7.85
N GLU A 86 5.44 5.80 -8.19
CA GLU A 86 5.66 7.01 -7.42
C GLU A 86 4.39 7.88 -7.33
N GLU A 87 3.63 8.02 -8.42
CA GLU A 87 2.36 8.76 -8.44
C GLU A 87 1.39 8.24 -7.36
N VAL A 88 1.23 6.92 -7.27
CA VAL A 88 0.36 6.31 -6.28
C VAL A 88 0.94 6.48 -4.88
N HIS A 89 2.23 6.22 -4.68
CA HIS A 89 2.87 6.35 -3.37
C HIS A 89 2.78 7.79 -2.81
N VAL A 90 2.95 8.82 -3.65
CA VAL A 90 2.70 10.22 -3.30
C VAL A 90 1.26 10.42 -2.84
N GLY A 91 0.30 9.87 -3.59
CA GLY A 91 -1.12 9.93 -3.25
C GLY A 91 -1.45 9.26 -1.90
N LEU A 92 -0.89 8.08 -1.63
CA LEU A 92 -1.08 7.36 -0.37
C LEU A 92 -0.45 8.11 0.81
N ARG A 93 0.75 8.68 0.62
CA ARG A 93 1.42 9.48 1.66
C ARG A 93 0.66 10.78 1.95
N LYS A 94 0.11 11.43 0.91
CA LYS A 94 -0.76 12.59 1.06
C LYS A 94 -2.04 12.24 1.83
N TRP A 95 -2.70 11.14 1.47
CA TRP A 95 -3.87 10.66 2.22
C TRP A 95 -3.52 10.43 3.70
N PHE A 96 -2.38 9.80 3.98
CA PHE A 96 -1.95 9.55 5.36
C PHE A 96 -1.73 10.84 6.14
N ALA A 97 -1.08 11.83 5.52
CA ALA A 97 -0.84 13.13 6.13
C ALA A 97 -2.14 13.86 6.48
N GLU A 98 -3.12 13.85 5.56
CA GLU A 98 -4.39 14.55 5.71
C GLU A 98 -5.38 13.86 6.63
N LYS A 99 -5.40 12.52 6.61
CA LYS A 99 -6.46 11.73 7.28
C LYS A 99 -5.99 11.10 8.57
N VAL A 100 -4.71 10.80 8.72
CA VAL A 100 -4.18 10.07 9.88
C VAL A 100 -3.28 10.97 10.71
N CYS A 101 -2.13 11.37 10.17
CA CYS A 101 -1.16 12.18 10.89
C CYS A 101 -0.13 12.80 9.94
N ALA A 102 -0.09 14.14 9.87
CA ALA A 102 0.86 14.87 9.04
C ALA A 102 2.33 14.56 9.38
N GLU A 103 2.67 14.49 10.66
CA GLU A 103 4.01 14.12 11.14
C GLU A 103 4.32 12.65 10.81
N GLY A 104 3.38 11.75 11.05
CA GLY A 104 3.55 10.32 10.79
C GLY A 104 3.72 9.97 9.31
N ALA A 105 3.27 10.83 8.39
CA ALA A 105 3.41 10.61 6.94
C ALA A 105 4.88 10.53 6.49
N GLN A 106 5.79 11.16 7.22
CA GLN A 106 7.24 11.09 6.96
C GLN A 106 7.87 9.79 7.47
N HIS A 107 7.16 9.04 8.31
CA HIS A 107 7.68 7.85 8.99
C HIS A 107 7.00 6.55 8.54
N ILE A 108 5.76 6.63 8.05
CA ILE A 108 5.09 5.44 7.51
C ILE A 108 5.84 4.93 6.28
N ARG A 109 6.11 3.62 6.28
CA ARG A 109 6.75 2.95 5.15
C ARG A 109 5.70 2.52 4.15
N ILE A 110 5.90 2.88 2.89
CA ILE A 110 5.09 2.48 1.75
C ILE A 110 6.02 1.76 0.77
N ILE A 111 5.87 0.44 0.68
CA ILE A 111 6.68 -0.42 -0.19
C ILE A 111 5.90 -0.79 -1.44
N TYR A 112 6.61 -1.01 -2.54
CA TYR A 112 6.03 -1.42 -3.81
C TYR A 112 6.07 -2.95 -3.96
N GLY A 113 4.99 -3.57 -4.41
CA GLY A 113 4.97 -4.98 -4.83
C GLY A 113 4.37 -5.13 -6.23
N GLY A 114 4.67 -6.24 -6.89
CA GLY A 114 4.23 -6.50 -8.28
C GLY A 114 5.38 -6.47 -9.28
N SER A 115 5.83 -7.67 -9.68
CA SER A 115 6.89 -7.89 -10.68
C SER A 115 8.22 -7.17 -10.40
N ALA A 116 8.49 -6.76 -9.15
CA ALA A 116 9.80 -6.27 -8.73
C ALA A 116 10.83 -7.41 -8.76
N ASN A 117 12.00 -7.16 -9.37
CA ASN A 117 13.11 -8.11 -9.48
C ASN A 117 14.46 -7.39 -9.54
N GLY A 118 15.57 -8.14 -9.57
CA GLY A 118 16.92 -7.58 -9.55
C GLY A 118 17.26 -6.65 -10.73
N SER A 119 16.54 -6.75 -11.85
CA SER A 119 16.78 -5.89 -13.03
C SER A 119 16.04 -4.56 -13.00
N ASN A 120 14.97 -4.42 -12.19
CA ASN A 120 14.11 -3.23 -12.19
C ASN A 120 14.04 -2.52 -10.84
N CYS A 121 14.41 -3.18 -9.74
CA CYS A 121 14.28 -2.62 -8.39
C CYS A 121 15.15 -1.38 -8.18
N GLU A 122 16.29 -1.25 -8.87
CA GLU A 122 17.17 -0.10 -8.73
C GLU A 122 16.47 1.21 -9.12
N LYS A 123 15.77 1.23 -10.27
CA LYS A 123 15.05 2.43 -10.73
C LYS A 123 13.85 2.76 -9.85
N LEU A 124 13.12 1.76 -9.40
CA LEU A 124 12.00 1.94 -8.48
C LEU A 124 12.48 2.43 -7.10
N GLY A 125 13.59 1.90 -6.61
CA GLY A 125 14.15 2.27 -5.30
C GLY A 125 14.77 3.67 -5.27
N GLN A 126 14.93 4.33 -6.43
CA GLN A 126 15.33 5.73 -6.52
C GLN A 126 14.14 6.69 -6.35
N CYS A 127 12.90 6.20 -6.42
CA CYS A 127 11.71 7.01 -6.18
C CYS A 127 11.59 7.37 -4.69
N PRO A 128 11.38 8.64 -4.34
CA PRO A 128 11.49 9.11 -2.97
C PRO A 128 10.40 8.59 -2.03
N ASN A 129 9.24 8.16 -2.56
CA ASN A 129 8.16 7.62 -1.74
C ASN A 129 8.09 6.09 -1.74
N ILE A 130 9.02 5.40 -2.41
CA ILE A 130 9.10 3.93 -2.44
C ILE A 130 10.14 3.46 -1.42
N ASP A 131 9.66 3.00 -0.26
CA ASP A 131 10.50 2.68 0.91
C ASP A 131 11.08 1.24 0.87
N GLY A 132 10.87 0.51 -0.23
CA GLY A 132 11.30 -0.87 -0.39
C GLY A 132 10.35 -1.71 -1.24
N PHE A 133 10.49 -3.04 -1.13
CA PHE A 133 9.76 -3.98 -1.98
C PHE A 133 9.07 -5.10 -1.20
N LEU A 134 7.85 -5.45 -1.61
CA LEU A 134 7.22 -6.73 -1.28
C LEU A 134 7.43 -7.67 -2.47
N VAL A 135 8.37 -8.60 -2.32
CA VAL A 135 8.83 -9.45 -3.42
C VAL A 135 8.09 -10.79 -3.38
N GLY A 136 7.44 -11.14 -4.48
CA GLY A 136 6.78 -12.42 -4.69
C GLY A 136 7.71 -13.47 -5.29
N GLY A 137 7.52 -13.78 -6.58
CA GLY A 137 8.23 -14.87 -7.26
C GLY A 137 9.53 -14.50 -7.98
N ALA A 138 10.13 -13.34 -7.69
CA ALA A 138 11.24 -12.70 -8.42
C ALA A 138 12.32 -13.63 -8.97
#